data_AF-A0A1V4XUJ3-F1
#
_entry.id   AF-A0A1V4XUJ3-F1
#
_cell.length_a   1.000
_cell.length_b   1.000
_cell.length_c   1.000
_cell.angle_alpha   90.00
_cell.angle_beta   90.00
_cell.angle_gamma   90.00
#
_symmetry.space_group_name_H-M   'P 1'
#
loop_
_entity.id
_entity.type
_entity.pdbx_description
1 polymer ?
#
loop_
_entity_poly.entity_id
_entity_poly.type
_entity_poly.pdbx_seq_one_letter_code
_entity_poly.pdbx_strand_id
1 'polypeptide(L)'
;MRRELLAELSTAGYEILPEGENIKLRYRKQGAPPDTVKPLIDELKKCKAEILTLLKAPQSVDVWTNPHRQGTPEARRESLRMVMEANLHQAMSDIQAGRRWKVTPEVRELEEMIDRANLEILAGRGDIEDFILLVAQWKNAGTGTTGQRRDDA
;
A
#
# COMPACT_ATOMS: atom_id res chain seq x y z
N MET A 1 19.01 18.50 -3.69
CA MET A 1 19.08 18.94 -5.10
C MET A 1 18.42 17.98 -6.10
N ARG A 2 18.98 16.82 -6.49
CA ARG A 2 18.40 16.05 -7.63
C ARG A 2 17.02 15.41 -7.38
N ARG A 3 16.69 15.09 -6.11
CA ARG A 3 15.35 14.64 -5.72
C ARG A 3 14.33 15.80 -5.69
N GLU A 4 14.77 17.02 -5.36
CA GLU A 4 13.92 18.23 -5.42
C GLU A 4 13.52 18.52 -6.86
N LEU A 5 14.46 18.41 -7.82
CA LEU A 5 14.16 18.57 -9.26
C LEU A 5 13.04 17.63 -9.74
N LEU A 6 13.07 16.36 -9.32
CA LEU A 6 12.01 15.39 -9.65
C LEU A 6 10.67 15.75 -8.97
N ALA A 7 10.72 16.22 -7.73
CA ALA A 7 9.54 16.67 -7.00
C ALA A 7 8.91 17.94 -7.61
N GLU A 8 9.72 18.88 -8.08
CA GLU A 8 9.28 20.11 -8.74
C GLU A 8 8.62 19.82 -10.09
N LEU A 9 9.21 18.95 -10.92
CA LEU A 9 8.62 18.49 -12.17
C LEU A 9 7.30 17.73 -11.92
N SER A 10 7.25 16.89 -10.90
CA SER A 10 6.02 16.20 -10.49
C SER A 10 4.94 17.18 -10.04
N THR A 11 5.31 18.18 -9.23
CA THR A 11 4.42 19.26 -8.77
C THR A 11 3.88 20.09 -9.93
N ALA A 12 4.73 20.36 -10.94
CA ALA A 12 4.34 21.03 -12.16
C ALA A 12 3.36 20.20 -13.01
N GLY A 13 3.24 18.89 -12.77
CA GLY A 13 2.29 17.99 -13.44
C GLY A 13 2.93 17.05 -14.45
N TYR A 14 4.25 16.86 -14.38
CA TYR A 14 4.95 15.88 -15.19
C TYR A 14 5.08 14.54 -14.47
N GLU A 15 4.71 13.48 -15.17
CA GLU A 15 5.04 12.11 -14.82
C GLU A 15 6.41 11.77 -15.45
N ILE A 16 7.33 11.26 -14.63
CA ILE A 16 8.71 10.99 -15.00
C ILE A 16 8.90 9.47 -15.02
N LEU A 17 9.15 8.91 -16.19
CA LEU A 17 9.24 7.46 -16.40
C LEU A 17 10.62 7.09 -16.95
N PRO A 18 11.34 6.14 -16.35
CA PRO A 18 12.53 5.56 -16.98
C PRO A 18 12.10 4.66 -18.16
N GLU A 19 12.65 4.92 -19.35
CA GLU A 19 12.42 4.15 -20.58
C GLU A 19 13.79 3.67 -21.10
N GLY A 20 14.25 2.51 -20.60
CA GLY A 20 15.59 2.00 -20.91
C GLY A 20 16.69 2.93 -20.37
N GLU A 21 17.46 3.54 -21.27
CA GLU A 21 18.49 4.56 -20.96
C GLU A 21 17.97 6.00 -21.12
N ASN A 22 16.67 6.17 -21.30
CA ASN A 22 16.05 7.49 -21.46
C ASN A 22 15.09 7.79 -20.32
N ILE A 23 14.82 9.07 -20.12
CA ILE A 23 13.80 9.56 -19.19
C ILE A 23 12.70 10.16 -20.06
N LYS A 24 11.49 9.62 -19.93
CA LYS A 24 10.30 10.10 -20.60
C LYS A 24 9.53 11.01 -19.65
N LEU A 25 9.23 12.22 -20.09
CA LEU A 25 8.42 13.18 -19.35
C LEU A 25 7.04 13.27 -20.00
N ARG A 26 5.98 13.04 -19.21
CA ARG A 26 4.59 13.11 -19.68
C ARG A 26 3.82 14.14 -18.88
N TYR A 27 3.36 15.21 -19.52
CA TYR A 27 2.51 16.20 -18.88
C TYR A 27 1.08 15.67 -18.74
N ARG A 28 0.54 15.68 -17.52
CA ARG A 28 -0.77 15.09 -17.18
C ARG A 28 -1.86 16.11 -16.88
N LYS A 29 -1.52 17.39 -16.71
CA LYS A 29 -2.51 18.45 -16.42
C LYS A 29 -3.17 18.96 -17.71
N GLN A 30 -4.36 19.55 -17.59
CA GLN A 30 -5.04 20.20 -18.71
C GLN A 30 -4.30 21.47 -19.14
N GLY A 31 -4.21 21.71 -20.44
CA GLY A 31 -3.56 22.88 -21.04
C GLY A 31 -2.14 22.64 -21.52
N ALA A 32 -1.47 23.72 -21.93
CA ALA A 32 -0.07 23.66 -22.33
C ALA A 32 0.86 23.57 -21.10
N PRO A 33 2.02 22.93 -21.21
CA PRO A 33 2.97 22.88 -20.10
C PRO A 33 3.51 24.28 -19.77
N PRO A 34 3.73 24.61 -18.48
CA PRO A 34 4.23 25.92 -18.09
C PRO A 34 5.63 26.19 -18.64
N ASP A 35 5.89 27.38 -19.18
CA ASP A 35 7.23 27.75 -19.66
C ASP A 35 8.29 27.76 -18.54
N THR A 36 7.86 27.88 -17.29
CA THR A 36 8.71 27.83 -16.09
C THR A 36 9.42 26.50 -15.90
N VAL A 37 8.97 25.42 -16.55
CA VAL A 37 9.59 24.09 -16.43
C VAL A 37 10.73 23.86 -17.43
N LYS A 38 10.90 24.72 -18.44
CA LYS A 38 11.99 24.63 -19.41
C LYS A 38 13.39 24.54 -18.76
N PRO A 39 13.77 25.41 -17.80
CA PRO A 39 15.06 25.29 -17.12
C PRO A 39 15.19 23.97 -16.34
N LEU A 40 14.10 23.48 -15.72
CA LEU A 40 14.09 22.20 -14.99
C LEU A 40 14.31 21.01 -15.94
N ILE A 41 13.74 21.05 -17.14
CA ILE A 41 13.94 20.02 -18.16
C ILE A 41 15.40 20.03 -18.66
N ASP A 42 15.99 21.20 -18.84
CA ASP A 42 17.38 21.31 -19.28
C ASP A 42 18.36 20.86 -18.19
N GLU A 43 18.05 21.13 -16.92
CA GLU A 43 18.80 20.58 -15.78
C GLU A 43 18.66 19.06 -15.67
N LEU A 44 17.46 18.52 -15.92
CA LEU A 44 17.21 17.08 -15.98
C LEU A 44 18.02 16.40 -17.10
N LYS A 45 18.17 17.05 -18.26
CA LYS A 45 19.04 16.55 -19.35
C LYS A 45 20.51 16.54 -18.94
N LYS A 46 20.99 17.57 -18.26
CA LYS A 46 22.38 17.64 -17.76
C LYS A 46 22.67 16.55 -16.72
N CYS A 47 21.71 16.26 -15.85
CA CYS A 47 21.85 15.26 -14.78
C CYS A 47 21.24 13.88 -15.12
N LYS A 48 20.98 13.59 -16.40
CA LYS A 48 20.23 12.41 -16.86
C LYS A 48 20.76 11.09 -16.29
N ALA A 49 22.08 10.87 -16.32
CA ALA A 49 22.69 9.63 -15.85
C ALA A 49 22.42 9.40 -14.35
N GLU A 50 22.57 10.43 -13.54
CA GLU A 50 22.38 10.36 -12.09
C GLU A 50 20.91 10.21 -11.71
N ILE A 51 20.01 10.85 -12.47
CA ILE A 51 18.56 10.66 -12.31
C ILE A 51 18.15 9.25 -12.70
N LEU A 52 18.71 8.69 -13.78
CA LEU A 52 18.46 7.30 -14.14
C LEU A 52 18.95 6.34 -13.06
N THR A 53 20.11 6.58 -12.45
CA THR A 53 20.58 5.81 -11.30
C THR A 53 19.61 5.92 -10.13
N LEU A 54 19.07 7.10 -9.84
CA LEU A 54 18.08 7.28 -8.76
C LEU A 54 16.72 6.62 -9.05
N LEU A 55 16.27 6.66 -10.31
CA LEU A 55 15.00 6.06 -10.73
C LEU A 55 15.07 4.54 -10.87
N LYS A 56 16.26 4.01 -11.22
CA LYS A 56 16.53 2.58 -11.33
C LYS A 56 17.08 1.97 -10.04
N ALA A 57 17.54 2.79 -9.11
CA ALA A 57 17.92 2.30 -7.80
C ALA A 57 16.69 1.57 -7.25
N PRO A 58 16.83 0.29 -6.85
CA PRO A 58 15.76 -0.36 -6.12
C PRO A 58 15.45 0.58 -4.95
N GLN A 59 14.22 1.07 -4.88
CA GLN A 59 13.76 1.70 -3.66
C GLN A 59 14.09 0.69 -2.56
N SER A 60 14.87 1.11 -1.57
CA SER A 60 15.10 0.28 -0.39
C SER A 60 13.73 0.09 0.23
N VAL A 61 13.07 -1.00 -0.13
CA VAL A 61 11.97 -1.49 0.65
C VAL A 61 12.64 -1.82 1.97
N ASP A 62 12.33 -1.05 3.01
CA ASP A 62 12.72 -1.43 4.37
C ASP A 62 12.03 -2.76 4.64
N VAL A 63 12.73 -3.85 4.31
CA VAL A 63 12.28 -5.20 4.59
C VAL A 63 12.38 -5.34 6.09
N TRP A 64 11.23 -5.29 6.75
CA TRP A 64 11.15 -5.53 8.19
C TRP A 64 11.83 -6.87 8.51
N THR A 65 12.71 -6.85 9.51
CA THR A 65 13.39 -8.05 10.00
C THR A 65 12.96 -8.31 11.44
N ASN A 66 12.72 -9.58 11.75
CA ASN A 66 12.31 -9.97 13.08
C ASN A 66 13.48 -9.78 14.07
N PRO A 67 13.31 -9.02 15.17
CA PRO A 67 14.38 -8.77 16.13
C PRO A 67 14.76 -10.03 16.93
N HIS A 68 13.89 -11.05 16.95
CA HIS A 68 14.13 -12.30 17.64
C HIS A 68 14.87 -13.31 16.76
N ARG A 69 15.67 -14.16 17.41
CA ARG A 69 16.39 -15.24 16.73
C ARG A 69 15.40 -16.22 16.09
N GLN A 70 15.61 -16.54 14.81
CA GLN A 70 14.79 -17.53 14.10
C GLN A 70 14.74 -18.88 14.83
N GLY A 71 13.60 -19.56 14.72
CA GLY A 71 13.33 -20.84 15.37
C GLY A 71 12.86 -20.72 16.83
N THR A 72 12.88 -19.52 17.42
CA THR A 72 12.32 -19.29 18.76
C THR A 72 10.81 -19.09 18.72
N PRO A 73 10.08 -19.44 19.80
CA PRO A 73 8.66 -19.11 19.94
C PRO A 73 8.38 -17.61 19.78
N GLU A 74 9.25 -16.75 20.30
CA GLU A 74 9.15 -15.29 20.22
C GLU A 74 9.25 -14.80 18.78
N ALA A 75 10.21 -15.34 18.00
CA ALA A 75 10.31 -15.01 16.58
C ALA A 75 9.05 -15.44 15.81
N ARG A 76 8.51 -16.63 16.08
CA ARG A 76 7.25 -17.06 15.42
C ARG A 76 6.09 -16.13 15.78
N ARG A 77 5.93 -15.81 17.07
CA ARG A 77 4.85 -14.94 17.54
C ARG A 77 4.94 -13.55 16.93
N GLU A 78 6.13 -12.97 16.89
CA GLU A 78 6.33 -11.63 16.35
C GLU A 78 6.11 -11.58 14.84
N SER A 79 6.57 -12.59 14.10
CA SER A 79 6.28 -12.68 12.66
C SER A 79 4.78 -12.82 12.40
N LEU A 80 4.07 -13.64 13.19
CA LEU A 80 2.61 -13.79 13.07
C LEU A 80 1.90 -12.46 13.36
N ARG A 81 2.30 -11.77 14.43
CA ARG A 81 1.77 -10.45 14.78
C ARG A 81 1.91 -9.47 13.61
N MET A 82 3.09 -9.36 13.03
CA MET A 82 3.33 -8.46 11.89
C MET A 82 2.47 -8.79 10.68
N VAL A 83 2.26 -10.07 10.38
CA VAL A 83 1.39 -10.49 9.27
C VAL A 83 -0.07 -10.13 9.54
N MET A 84 -0.57 -10.37 10.76
CA MET A 84 -1.94 -10.01 11.16
C MET A 84 -2.17 -8.49 11.12
N GLU A 85 -1.24 -7.70 11.67
CA GLU A 85 -1.29 -6.24 11.64
C GLU A 85 -1.28 -5.72 10.19
N ALA A 86 -0.40 -6.25 9.34
CA ALA A 86 -0.34 -5.87 7.93
C ALA A 86 -1.65 -6.16 7.20
N ASN A 87 -2.29 -7.30 7.49
CA ASN A 87 -3.58 -7.67 6.89
C ASN A 87 -4.71 -6.71 7.30
N LEU A 88 -4.82 -6.41 8.60
CA LEU A 88 -5.78 -5.42 9.11
C LEU A 88 -5.55 -4.02 8.54
N HIS A 89 -4.29 -3.57 8.51
CA HIS A 89 -3.91 -2.28 7.94
C HIS A 89 -4.27 -2.18 6.47
N GLN A 90 -4.02 -3.23 5.68
CA GLN A 90 -4.41 -3.27 4.28
C GLN A 90 -5.95 -3.19 4.14
N ALA A 91 -6.70 -3.95 4.93
CA ALA A 91 -8.16 -3.90 4.89
C ALA A 91 -8.71 -2.51 5.25
N MET A 92 -8.14 -1.85 6.26
CA MET A 92 -8.49 -0.46 6.60
C MET A 92 -8.16 0.52 5.48
N SER A 93 -6.99 0.36 4.84
CA SER A 93 -6.61 1.19 3.69
C SER A 93 -7.60 1.03 2.53
N ASP A 94 -8.04 -0.19 2.24
CA ASP A 94 -9.05 -0.46 1.22
C ASP A 94 -10.39 0.23 1.53
N ILE A 95 -10.85 0.14 2.79
CA ILE A 95 -12.08 0.79 3.26
C ILE A 95 -11.99 2.32 3.11
N GLN A 96 -10.86 2.90 3.52
CA GLN A 96 -10.61 4.33 3.42
C GLN A 96 -10.59 4.81 1.96
N ALA A 97 -10.01 4.03 1.05
CA ALA A 97 -10.02 4.32 -0.38
C ALA A 97 -11.45 4.28 -0.96
N GLY A 98 -12.29 3.34 -0.50
CA GLY A 98 -13.69 3.21 -0.92
C GLY A 98 -14.65 4.24 -0.32
N ARG A 99 -14.25 4.94 0.76
CA ARG A 99 -15.05 5.95 1.49
C ARG A 99 -16.45 5.49 1.92
N ARG A 100 -16.65 4.19 2.11
CA ARG A 100 -17.90 3.60 2.57
C ARG A 100 -17.61 2.68 3.74
N TRP A 101 -18.10 3.05 4.92
CA TRP A 101 -18.04 2.21 6.11
C TRP A 101 -19.32 2.41 6.91
N LYS A 102 -19.97 1.31 7.29
CA LYS A 102 -21.15 1.31 8.15
C LYS A 102 -20.92 0.32 9.28
N VAL A 103 -21.02 0.82 10.51
CA VAL A 103 -21.05 -0.03 11.69
C VAL A 103 -22.43 -0.71 11.76
N THR A 104 -22.45 -2.02 11.59
CA THR A 104 -23.64 -2.88 11.76
C THR A 104 -23.43 -3.82 12.95
N PRO A 105 -24.48 -4.48 13.46
CA PRO A 105 -24.31 -5.54 14.48
C PRO A 105 -23.35 -6.65 14.01
N GLU A 106 -23.47 -7.09 12.75
CA GLU A 106 -22.57 -8.06 12.12
C GLU A 106 -21.11 -7.61 12.13
N VAL A 107 -20.83 -6.33 11.84
CA VAL A 107 -19.47 -5.79 11.92
C VAL A 107 -18.91 -5.90 13.34
N ARG A 108 -19.72 -5.63 14.37
CA ARG A 108 -19.28 -5.75 15.77
C ARG A 108 -19.01 -7.19 16.18
N GLU A 109 -19.85 -8.12 15.74
CA GLU A 109 -19.63 -9.55 15.96
C GLU A 109 -18.31 -10.01 15.31
N LEU A 110 -18.05 -9.55 14.09
CA LEU A 110 -16.80 -9.84 13.38
C LEU A 110 -15.58 -9.22 14.07
N GLU A 111 -15.69 -8.01 14.63
CA GLU A 111 -14.62 -7.40 15.43
C GLU A 111 -14.28 -8.27 16.65
N GLU A 112 -15.28 -8.73 17.40
CA GLU A 112 -15.06 -9.63 18.55
C GLU A 112 -14.43 -10.97 18.14
N MET A 113 -14.84 -11.51 16.98
CA MET A 113 -14.26 -12.74 16.44
C MET A 113 -12.80 -12.56 16.01
N ILE A 114 -12.47 -11.43 15.38
CA ILE A 114 -11.10 -11.07 14.99
C ILE A 114 -10.21 -10.94 16.24
N ASP A 115 -10.67 -10.24 17.27
CA ASP A 115 -9.93 -10.09 18.53
C ASP A 115 -9.64 -11.44 19.19
N ARG A 116 -10.64 -12.33 19.21
CA ARG A 116 -10.47 -13.67 19.75
C ARG A 116 -9.48 -14.50 18.93
N ALA A 117 -9.61 -14.49 17.60
CA ALA A 117 -8.73 -15.22 16.70
C ALA A 117 -7.27 -14.75 16.86
N ASN A 118 -7.05 -13.43 16.98
CA ASN A 118 -5.73 -12.85 17.22
C ASN A 118 -5.07 -13.43 18.49
N LEU A 119 -5.80 -13.49 19.60
CA LEU A 119 -5.30 -14.04 20.86
C LEU A 119 -4.97 -15.54 20.75
N GLU A 120 -5.84 -16.32 20.11
CA GLU A 120 -5.62 -17.76 19.92
C GLU A 120 -4.44 -18.07 19.02
N ILE A 121 -4.25 -17.31 17.93
CA ILE A 121 -3.10 -17.45 17.02
C ILE A 121 -1.79 -17.12 17.73
N LEU A 122 -1.73 -16.01 18.47
CA LEU A 122 -0.52 -15.63 19.21
C LEU A 122 -0.19 -16.60 20.36
N ALA A 123 -1.20 -17.34 20.84
CA ALA A 123 -1.05 -18.44 21.78
C ALA A 123 -0.69 -19.78 21.10
N GLY A 124 -0.66 -19.85 19.78
CA GLY A 124 -0.33 -21.05 19.00
C GLY A 124 -1.47 -22.07 18.91
N ARG A 125 -2.72 -21.64 19.12
CA ARG A 125 -3.93 -22.48 19.10
C ARG A 125 -4.90 -22.15 17.96
N GLY A 126 -4.63 -21.09 17.21
CA GLY A 126 -5.45 -20.66 16.07
C GLY A 126 -4.70 -20.73 14.74
N ASP A 127 -5.46 -20.58 13.66
CA ASP A 127 -4.96 -20.54 12.28
C ASP A 127 -4.98 -19.11 11.73
N ILE A 128 -3.90 -18.73 11.04
CA ILE A 128 -3.78 -17.44 10.37
C ILE A 128 -4.75 -17.30 9.19
N GLU A 129 -5.11 -18.41 8.53
CA GLU A 129 -6.05 -18.41 7.41
C GLU A 129 -7.46 -17.99 7.88
N ASP A 130 -7.90 -18.49 9.04
CA ASP A 130 -9.17 -18.11 9.65
C ASP A 130 -9.21 -16.61 9.98
N PHE A 131 -8.12 -16.06 10.50
CA PHE A 131 -8.02 -14.62 10.77
C PHE A 131 -8.14 -13.79 9.49
N ILE A 132 -7.42 -14.17 8.42
CA ILE A 132 -7.50 -13.48 7.13
C ILE A 132 -8.92 -13.52 6.58
N LEU A 133 -9.62 -14.65 6.71
CA LEU A 133 -11.00 -14.80 6.30
C LEU A 133 -11.93 -13.88 7.09
N LEU A 134 -11.78 -13.82 8.42
CA LEU A 134 -12.57 -12.94 9.29
C LEU A 134 -12.36 -11.47 8.94
N VAL A 135 -11.13 -11.03 8.69
CA VAL A 135 -10.84 -9.65 8.26
C VAL A 135 -11.48 -9.34 6.91
N ALA A 136 -11.47 -10.28 5.98
CA ALA A 136 -12.15 -10.12 4.69
C ALA A 136 -13.68 -10.01 4.84
N GLN A 137 -14.29 -10.83 5.71
CA GLN A 137 -15.72 -10.77 6.02
C GLN A 137 -16.07 -9.44 6.69
N TRP A 138 -15.29 -9.00 7.68
CA TRP A 138 -15.46 -7.72 8.37
C TRP A 138 -15.43 -6.56 7.39
N LYS A 139 -14.45 -6.54 6.47
CA LYS A 139 -14.37 -5.56 5.39
C LYS A 139 -15.64 -5.57 4.52
N ASN A 140 -16.09 -6.74 4.08
CA ASN A 140 -17.26 -6.87 3.22
C ASN A 140 -18.57 -6.43 3.91
N ALA A 141 -18.75 -6.83 5.17
CA ALA A 141 -19.92 -6.47 5.99
C ALA A 141 -20.02 -4.95 6.18
N GLY A 142 -18.91 -4.28 6.52
CA GLY A 142 -18.92 -2.84 6.75
C GLY A 142 -18.96 -1.98 5.49
N THR A 143 -18.57 -2.54 4.33
CA THR A 143 -18.63 -1.84 3.03
C THR A 143 -19.91 -2.12 2.25
N GLY A 144 -20.75 -3.07 2.68
CA GLY A 144 -21.97 -3.48 1.99
C GLY A 144 -21.70 -4.27 0.70
N THR A 145 -20.52 -4.89 0.59
CA THR A 145 -20.12 -5.72 -0.57
C THR A 145 -20.64 -7.15 -0.43
N THR A 146 -21.82 -7.32 0.16
CA THR A 146 -22.58 -8.57 0.08
C THR A 146 -23.06 -8.73 -1.37
N GLY A 147 -22.61 -9.80 -2.03
CA GLY A 147 -22.83 -10.06 -3.44
C GLY A 147 -24.27 -9.80 -3.89
N GLN A 148 -24.43 -8.76 -4.71
CA GLN A 148 -25.61 -8.61 -5.56
C GLN A 148 -25.50 -9.63 -6.69
N ARG A 149 -25.92 -10.89 -6.42
CA ARG A 149 -26.50 -11.71 -7.49
C ARG A 149 -27.92 -11.22 -7.71
N ARG A 150 -28.02 -10.23 -8.60
CA ARG A 150 -29.14 -10.16 -9.54
C ARG A 150 -29.07 -11.43 -10.37
N ASP A 151 -30.01 -12.33 -10.18
CA ASP A 151 -30.60 -13.07 -11.28
C ASP A 151 -32.09 -12.68 -11.27
N ASP A 152 -32.38 -11.58 -11.97
CA ASP A 152 -33.71 -11.29 -12.52
C ASP A 152 -33.77 -12.04 -13.86
N ALA A 153 -34.56 -13.12 -13.93
CA ALA A 153 -35.30 -13.59 -15.11
C ALA A 153 -36.23 -14.74 -14.73
#